data_AF-A0AAW9QDS4-F1
#
_entry.id   AF-A0AAW9QDS4-F1
#
_cell.length_a   1.000
_cell.length_b   1.000
_cell.length_c   1.000
_cell.angle_alpha   90.00
_cell.angle_beta   90.00
_cell.angle_gamma   90.00
#
_symmetry.space_group_name_H-M   'P 1'
#
loop_
_entity.id
_entity.type
_entity.pdbx_description
1 polymer ?
#
loop_
_entity_poly.entity_id
_entity_poly.type
_entity_poly.pdbx_seq_one_letter_code
_entity_poly.pdbx_strand_id
1 'polypeptide(L)'
;MGSPSRRRAPLLVACCAEDTMIPLRCPRPMAAVLTLATAALLTACGGGGGADAGSPGGAPAGEPGAPPTGPAAPAAPALVASSGTAATALVQWQDATGTGPWTLERLRDGDAAAQAVIPVTAAAGAVVDTGLAAATPYRYRLRDAAGAVLAEATATTGREEALVADWGAAQGPAQARAIGAQAGEAAAGEATLRFEAGTFAAAGTATLTPHANPLADGIGPAWAIELDQRPQQAMTVAIAYGADEDADAVEHQRLAVRQADGSWWMLAAWNHDRAARRLTAVIPPGLVPPADMTAAPSSPRARAAAAASPARVVIQLVRFVGVKLLPREAGVRVLGSVLLQPVAAWDVREDACDMDPGPLCVPGIGLVRRDLPITNNKAGYQRRWLLEGSTTPDPALGMLTAAGASGVVYRAPATVPATNPVTLRFESVHTASGRRMAVSARVRITEDAWVGPMTLSNSADGIGYYYDADTRWVLDPSRSSESVRYYRAQGRVTLHIESGACGLVPSPASAELGPAAGFTDLEVDEITGRYHLQLNAMWPATLRTCLGTPMPTSVGVTFDQHGSLAADRLRGSQQEGPIHRVWNLARPQ
;
A
#
# COMPACT_ATOMS: atom_id res chain seq x y z
N MET A 1 3.39 68.83 40.58
CA MET A 1 2.48 68.69 39.43
C MET A 1 2.97 67.51 38.59
N GLY A 2 2.08 66.57 38.25
CA GLY A 2 2.33 65.56 37.21
C GLY A 2 2.87 64.21 37.67
N SER A 3 1.98 63.24 37.78
CA SER A 3 2.12 61.84 38.18
C SER A 3 3.10 60.99 37.33
N PRO A 4 3.74 59.93 37.89
CA PRO A 4 4.61 59.00 37.15
C PRO A 4 3.82 57.77 36.63
N SER A 5 4.10 57.29 35.40
CA SER A 5 3.57 56.02 34.91
C SER A 5 4.63 54.91 34.98
N ARG A 6 4.23 53.83 35.65
CA ARG A 6 5.01 52.65 35.99
C ARG A 6 4.96 51.59 34.88
N ARG A 7 6.05 50.83 34.86
CA ARG A 7 6.22 49.47 34.32
C ARG A 7 5.00 48.58 34.59
N ARG A 8 4.58 47.80 33.58
CA ARG A 8 3.72 46.62 33.75
C ARG A 8 4.57 45.35 33.72
N ALA A 9 4.64 44.69 34.86
CA ALA A 9 4.62 43.23 34.95
C ALA A 9 3.21 42.84 35.46
N PRO A 10 2.78 41.60 35.26
CA PRO A 10 2.01 40.95 36.31
C PRO A 10 2.57 39.57 36.67
N LEU A 11 2.38 39.27 37.94
CA LEU A 11 2.66 38.05 38.68
C LEU A 11 1.32 37.72 39.42
N LEU A 12 1.16 36.47 39.87
CA LEU A 12 0.09 35.90 40.72
C LEU A 12 -1.19 35.39 40.00
N VAL A 13 -1.90 34.34 40.44
CA VAL A 13 -1.75 33.24 41.42
C VAL A 13 -2.88 32.23 41.15
N ALA A 14 -2.74 31.02 41.69
CA ALA A 14 -3.63 29.86 41.68
C ALA A 14 -5.12 30.05 42.03
N CYS A 15 -5.95 29.11 41.55
CA CYS A 15 -7.19 28.63 42.18
C CYS A 15 -7.36 27.12 41.96
N CYS A 16 -7.68 26.40 43.04
CA CYS A 16 -8.22 25.03 43.06
C CYS A 16 -9.76 25.08 43.11
N ALA A 17 -10.42 24.10 42.48
CA ALA A 17 -11.72 23.46 42.83
C ALA A 17 -12.10 22.54 41.64
N GLU A 18 -12.02 21.20 41.73
CA GLU A 18 -12.98 20.21 42.27
C GLU A 18 -14.24 19.92 41.41
N ASP A 19 -14.41 18.61 41.16
CA ASP A 19 -15.60 17.81 40.84
C ASP A 19 -16.40 17.94 39.53
N THR A 20 -16.26 16.90 38.68
CA THR A 20 -17.37 15.94 38.46
C THR A 20 -16.88 14.59 37.93
N MET A 21 -17.07 13.55 38.74
CA MET A 21 -16.91 12.13 38.40
C MET A 21 -18.08 11.58 37.57
N ILE A 22 -17.80 10.75 36.55
CA ILE A 22 -18.56 9.52 36.25
C ILE A 22 -17.56 8.43 35.79
N PRO A 23 -17.50 7.25 36.45
CA PRO A 23 -16.49 6.23 36.19
C PRO A 23 -16.99 5.13 35.23
N LEU A 24 -16.19 4.78 34.22
CA LEU A 24 -16.38 3.52 33.48
C LEU A 24 -15.54 2.42 34.11
N ARG A 25 -16.26 1.42 34.64
CA ARG A 25 -15.77 0.27 35.39
C ARG A 25 -14.88 -0.63 34.54
N CYS A 26 -13.70 -0.95 35.06
CA CYS A 26 -12.95 -2.17 34.72
C CYS A 26 -13.76 -3.42 35.12
N PRO A 27 -13.80 -4.49 34.31
CA PRO A 27 -14.10 -5.81 34.84
C PRO A 27 -12.83 -6.40 35.48
N ARG A 28 -12.93 -6.67 36.79
CA ARG A 28 -11.94 -7.42 37.57
C ARG A 28 -11.92 -8.91 37.19
N PRO A 29 -10.82 -9.62 37.47
CA PRO A 29 -10.63 -11.03 37.15
C PRO A 29 -11.42 -11.92 38.12
N MET A 30 -12.01 -13.01 37.62
CA MET A 30 -12.53 -14.10 38.44
C MET A 30 -11.54 -15.27 38.44
N ALA A 31 -10.92 -15.47 39.60
CA ALA A 31 -10.46 -16.75 40.14
C ALA A 31 -11.24 -16.93 41.46
N ALA A 32 -11.67 -18.09 41.96
CA ALA A 32 -11.52 -19.49 41.63
C ALA A 32 -12.64 -20.25 42.38
N VAL A 33 -13.07 -21.43 41.91
CA VAL A 33 -13.39 -22.55 42.82
C VAL A 33 -12.93 -23.85 42.18
N LEU A 34 -12.06 -24.51 42.92
CA LEU A 34 -11.44 -25.80 42.71
C LEU A 34 -12.38 -26.89 43.24
N THR A 35 -12.63 -27.95 42.47
CA THR A 35 -12.88 -29.29 43.04
C THR A 35 -12.25 -30.35 42.15
N LEU A 36 -11.35 -31.11 42.79
CA LEU A 36 -10.58 -32.22 42.23
C LEU A 36 -11.47 -33.40 41.81
N ALA A 37 -11.09 -34.08 40.73
CA ALA A 37 -10.91 -35.54 40.77
C ALA A 37 -9.95 -36.01 39.66
N THR A 38 -8.90 -36.66 40.15
CA THR A 38 -7.71 -37.27 39.57
C THR A 38 -7.93 -38.44 38.59
N ALA A 39 -6.97 -38.54 37.65
CA ALA A 39 -6.28 -39.75 37.15
C ALA A 39 -7.08 -40.76 36.28
N ALA A 40 -6.53 -41.41 35.25
CA ALA A 40 -5.12 -41.71 34.96
C ALA A 40 -4.85 -41.85 33.44
N LEU A 41 -3.61 -41.54 33.07
CA LEU A 41 -2.93 -41.89 31.82
C LEU A 41 -2.81 -43.42 31.64
N LEU A 42 -2.71 -43.88 30.39
CA LEU A 42 -1.50 -44.60 29.94
C LEU A 42 -1.42 -44.68 28.40
N THR A 43 -0.39 -44.01 27.90
CA THR A 43 0.36 -44.30 26.68
C THR A 43 0.82 -45.76 26.60
N ALA A 44 0.88 -46.34 25.40
CA ALA A 44 2.12 -46.97 24.89
C ALA A 44 1.97 -47.47 23.44
N CYS A 45 3.09 -47.32 22.72
CA CYS A 45 3.41 -47.74 21.37
C CYS A 45 3.43 -49.26 21.13
N GLY A 46 3.31 -49.61 19.84
CA GLY A 46 3.97 -50.76 19.17
C GLY A 46 3.36 -52.13 19.49
N GLY A 47 3.10 -53.03 18.54
CA GLY A 47 3.59 -53.21 17.19
C GLY A 47 3.76 -54.72 16.97
N GLY A 48 3.40 -55.22 15.78
CA GLY A 48 3.93 -56.49 15.26
C GLY A 48 3.01 -57.71 15.25
N GLY A 49 2.46 -58.00 14.07
CA GLY A 49 2.77 -59.23 13.31
C GLY A 49 1.96 -60.50 13.56
N GLY A 50 1.49 -61.12 12.47
CA GLY A 50 1.38 -62.59 12.39
C GLY A 50 0.08 -63.18 11.84
N ALA A 51 -0.01 -63.21 10.50
CA ALA A 51 -0.53 -64.24 9.59
C ALA A 51 -1.63 -65.28 9.98
N ASP A 52 -2.46 -65.51 8.95
CA ASP A 52 -3.06 -66.77 8.45
C ASP A 52 -4.47 -67.25 8.86
N ALA A 53 -5.32 -67.22 7.82
CA ALA A 53 -6.21 -68.28 7.31
C ALA A 53 -7.49 -68.70 8.05
N GLY A 54 -8.60 -68.71 7.29
CA GLY A 54 -9.66 -69.74 7.42
C GLY A 54 -11.09 -69.27 7.71
N SER A 55 -11.93 -69.26 6.68
CA SER A 55 -13.42 -69.30 6.67
C SER A 55 -14.05 -70.39 7.57
N PRO A 56 -15.40 -70.53 7.67
CA PRO A 56 -16.50 -69.55 7.75
C PRO A 56 -17.54 -69.91 8.86
N GLY A 57 -18.54 -69.05 9.08
CA GLY A 57 -19.86 -69.48 9.59
C GLY A 57 -20.23 -69.06 11.01
N GLY A 58 -21.27 -68.24 11.13
CA GLY A 58 -21.90 -67.91 12.41
C GLY A 58 -22.82 -66.70 12.27
N ALA A 59 -24.06 -66.92 11.83
CA ALA A 59 -25.13 -65.93 11.97
C ALA A 59 -25.41 -65.68 13.48
N PRO A 60 -25.78 -64.45 13.84
CA PRO A 60 -26.95 -64.35 14.71
C PRO A 60 -27.93 -63.25 14.29
N ALA A 61 -29.20 -63.62 14.45
CA ALA A 61 -30.36 -62.84 14.91
C ALA A 61 -30.53 -61.40 14.41
N GLY A 62 -31.61 -61.20 13.64
CA GLY A 62 -32.10 -59.89 13.22
C GLY A 62 -32.56 -59.01 14.40
N GLU A 63 -32.09 -57.77 14.37
CA GLU A 63 -32.70 -56.65 15.07
C GLU A 63 -33.87 -56.08 14.24
N PRO A 64 -34.97 -55.64 14.87
CA PRO A 64 -36.08 -55.02 14.15
C PRO A 64 -35.64 -53.67 13.58
N GLY A 65 -35.80 -53.52 12.26
CA GLY A 65 -35.44 -52.31 11.53
C GLY A 65 -36.09 -51.04 12.09
N ALA A 66 -35.26 -50.02 12.30
CA ALA A 66 -35.72 -48.66 12.54
C ALA A 66 -36.66 -48.21 11.40
N PRO A 67 -37.76 -47.50 11.69
CA PRO A 67 -38.65 -47.01 10.66
C PRO A 67 -37.85 -46.10 9.71
N PRO A 68 -38.08 -46.18 8.38
CA PRO A 68 -37.41 -45.29 7.45
C PRO A 68 -37.74 -43.85 7.86
N THR A 69 -36.71 -43.08 8.22
CA THR A 69 -36.80 -41.63 8.34
C THR A 69 -37.34 -41.12 7.01
N GLY A 70 -38.54 -40.54 7.02
CA GLY A 70 -39.11 -39.88 5.86
C GLY A 70 -38.14 -38.85 5.29
N PRO A 71 -38.26 -38.48 4.01
CA PRO A 71 -37.41 -37.47 3.40
C PRO A 71 -37.43 -36.21 4.28
N ALA A 72 -36.23 -35.74 4.64
CA ALA A 72 -36.06 -34.50 5.39
C ALA A 72 -36.86 -33.39 4.70
N ALA A 73 -37.61 -32.62 5.49
CA ALA A 73 -38.37 -31.49 4.97
C ALA A 73 -37.43 -30.58 4.17
N PRO A 74 -37.87 -30.08 3.00
CA PRO A 74 -37.07 -29.17 2.17
C PRO A 74 -36.59 -27.98 3.02
N ALA A 75 -35.28 -27.73 3.03
CA ALA A 75 -34.70 -26.61 3.77
C ALA A 75 -35.26 -25.30 3.19
N ALA A 76 -35.79 -24.43 4.06
CA ALA A 76 -36.22 -23.09 3.65
C ALA A 76 -34.99 -22.29 3.15
N PRO A 77 -35.14 -21.44 2.11
CA PRO A 77 -34.04 -20.61 1.64
C PRO A 77 -33.58 -19.64 2.73
N ALA A 78 -32.27 -19.48 2.88
CA ALA A 78 -31.69 -18.43 3.71
C ALA A 78 -31.45 -17.17 2.87
N LEU A 79 -31.73 -15.99 3.45
CA LEU A 79 -31.42 -14.69 2.88
C LEU A 79 -30.58 -13.88 3.87
N VAL A 80 -29.52 -13.27 3.38
CA VAL A 80 -28.62 -12.41 4.17
C VAL A 80 -28.48 -11.09 3.42
N ALA A 81 -28.54 -9.98 4.14
CA ALA A 81 -28.30 -8.65 3.60
C ALA A 81 -27.28 -7.94 4.49
N SER A 82 -26.29 -7.30 3.87
CA SER A 82 -25.24 -6.55 4.56
C SER A 82 -25.07 -5.16 3.94
N SER A 83 -24.61 -4.21 4.78
CA SER A 83 -24.26 -2.87 4.30
C SER A 83 -23.13 -2.96 3.28
N GLY A 84 -23.28 -2.25 2.16
CA GLY A 84 -22.17 -1.89 1.28
C GLY A 84 -21.65 -0.51 1.66
N THR A 85 -21.85 0.44 0.75
CA THR A 85 -21.42 1.85 0.84
C THR A 85 -22.58 2.75 1.28
N ALA A 86 -22.41 4.08 1.18
CA ALA A 86 -23.51 5.03 1.32
C ALA A 86 -24.66 4.82 0.32
N ALA A 87 -24.42 4.12 -0.80
CA ALA A 87 -25.40 3.97 -1.87
C ALA A 87 -25.72 2.52 -2.24
N THR A 88 -25.23 1.54 -1.47
CA THR A 88 -25.30 0.13 -1.86
C THR A 88 -25.48 -0.84 -0.70
N ALA A 89 -26.04 -2.02 -0.98
CA ALA A 89 -26.14 -3.15 -0.08
C ALA A 89 -25.87 -4.47 -0.82
N LEU A 90 -25.22 -5.43 -0.16
CA LEU A 90 -25.02 -6.77 -0.69
C LEU A 90 -26.12 -7.69 -0.16
N VAL A 91 -26.77 -8.43 -1.05
CA VAL A 91 -27.84 -9.36 -0.70
C VAL A 91 -27.52 -10.73 -1.27
N GLN A 92 -27.58 -11.77 -0.43
CA GLN A 92 -27.17 -13.13 -0.77
C GLN A 92 -28.23 -14.13 -0.34
N TRP A 93 -28.41 -15.18 -1.11
CA TRP A 93 -29.35 -16.27 -0.79
C TRP A 93 -28.72 -17.63 -1.05
N GLN A 94 -29.19 -18.61 -0.28
CA GLN A 94 -28.81 -20.01 -0.46
C GLN A 94 -29.81 -20.74 -1.34
N ASP A 95 -29.31 -21.81 -1.95
CA ASP A 95 -30.12 -22.77 -2.69
C ASP A 95 -31.17 -23.36 -1.75
N ALA A 96 -32.42 -23.37 -2.20
CA ALA A 96 -33.48 -24.12 -1.55
C ALA A 96 -34.07 -25.07 -2.56
N THR A 97 -34.56 -26.20 -2.07
CA THR A 97 -35.14 -27.31 -2.84
C THR A 97 -36.44 -26.98 -3.58
N GLY A 98 -36.72 -25.70 -3.87
CA GLY A 98 -37.84 -25.21 -4.66
C GLY A 98 -37.53 -25.16 -6.15
N THR A 99 -38.53 -25.40 -6.99
CA THR A 99 -38.46 -25.27 -8.43
C THR A 99 -39.25 -24.04 -8.87
N GLY A 100 -38.56 -22.95 -9.19
CA GLY A 100 -39.22 -21.80 -9.81
C GLY A 100 -38.34 -20.57 -9.94
N PRO A 101 -38.71 -19.61 -10.82
CA PRO A 101 -38.14 -18.28 -10.76
C PRO A 101 -38.59 -17.61 -9.46
N TRP A 102 -37.65 -16.96 -8.79
CA TRP A 102 -37.90 -16.12 -7.61
C TRP A 102 -37.69 -14.65 -7.98
N THR A 103 -38.19 -13.75 -7.14
CA THR A 103 -37.95 -12.30 -7.26
C THR A 103 -37.37 -11.79 -5.96
N LEU A 104 -36.28 -11.03 -6.06
CA LEU A 104 -35.77 -10.24 -4.94
C LEU A 104 -36.42 -8.86 -4.95
N GLU A 105 -37.04 -8.49 -3.83
CA GLU A 105 -37.64 -7.16 -3.62
C GLU A 105 -36.93 -6.43 -2.47
N ARG A 106 -36.91 -5.10 -2.55
CA ARG A 106 -36.44 -4.19 -1.48
C ARG A 106 -37.57 -3.30 -0.99
N LEU A 107 -37.56 -2.97 0.29
CA LEU A 107 -38.48 -2.05 0.92
C LEU A 107 -37.68 -1.10 1.81
N ARG A 108 -37.79 0.21 1.59
CA ARG A 108 -37.27 1.19 2.55
C ARG A 108 -38.27 1.34 3.70
N ASP A 109 -37.78 1.56 4.92
CA ASP A 109 -38.68 1.89 6.03
C ASP A 109 -39.50 3.14 5.69
N GLY A 110 -40.83 3.00 5.74
CA GLY A 110 -41.80 4.04 5.36
C GLY A 110 -42.33 3.96 3.93
N ASP A 111 -41.79 3.10 3.07
CA ASP A 111 -42.33 2.89 1.72
C ASP A 111 -43.65 2.09 1.79
N ALA A 112 -44.63 2.50 0.97
CA ALA A 112 -45.93 1.83 0.89
C ALA A 112 -45.90 0.49 0.13
N ALA A 113 -44.86 0.26 -0.69
CA ALA A 113 -44.73 -0.93 -1.53
C ALA A 113 -43.27 -1.32 -1.74
N ALA A 114 -43.02 -2.63 -1.83
CA ALA A 114 -41.70 -3.14 -2.16
C ALA A 114 -41.37 -2.91 -3.65
N GLN A 115 -40.11 -2.61 -3.94
CA GLN A 115 -39.59 -2.46 -5.29
C GLN A 115 -38.88 -3.74 -5.70
N ALA A 116 -39.19 -4.28 -6.88
CA ALA A 116 -38.42 -5.39 -7.43
C ALA A 116 -36.99 -4.93 -7.73
N VAL A 117 -36.00 -5.66 -7.19
CA VAL A 117 -34.58 -5.46 -7.46
C VAL A 117 -34.21 -6.21 -8.73
N ILE A 118 -34.44 -7.52 -8.75
CA ILE A 118 -34.02 -8.42 -9.83
C ILE A 118 -34.79 -9.76 -9.78
N PRO A 119 -35.11 -10.38 -10.94
CA PRO A 119 -35.48 -11.80 -10.97
C PRO A 119 -34.27 -12.70 -10.66
N VAL A 120 -34.46 -13.72 -9.83
CA VAL A 120 -33.40 -14.67 -9.45
C VAL A 120 -33.86 -16.11 -9.65
N THR A 121 -32.92 -17.03 -9.74
CA THR A 121 -33.23 -18.47 -9.80
C THR A 121 -33.22 -19.05 -8.39
N ALA A 122 -33.76 -20.26 -8.24
CA ALA A 122 -33.71 -20.99 -6.97
C ALA A 122 -32.28 -21.31 -6.50
N ALA A 123 -31.31 -21.33 -7.43
CA ALA A 123 -29.91 -21.57 -7.13
C ALA A 123 -29.33 -20.45 -6.26
N ALA A 124 -28.38 -20.81 -5.39
CA ALA A 124 -27.66 -19.86 -4.55
C ALA A 124 -27.07 -18.70 -5.38
N GLY A 125 -27.14 -17.48 -4.84
CA GLY A 125 -26.66 -16.31 -5.54
C GLY A 125 -26.46 -15.10 -4.65
N ALA A 126 -25.98 -14.03 -5.26
CA ALA A 126 -25.71 -12.75 -4.62
C ALA A 126 -25.96 -11.62 -5.61
N VAL A 127 -26.46 -10.47 -5.14
CA VAL A 127 -26.64 -9.25 -5.91
C VAL A 127 -26.24 -8.02 -5.09
N VAL A 128 -25.68 -7.02 -5.76
CA VAL A 128 -25.47 -5.70 -5.19
C VAL A 128 -26.64 -4.80 -5.56
N ASP A 129 -27.39 -4.40 -4.56
CA ASP A 129 -28.44 -3.39 -4.70
C ASP A 129 -27.79 -2.00 -4.67
N THR A 130 -28.15 -1.14 -5.62
CA THR A 130 -27.53 0.18 -5.85
C THR A 130 -28.57 1.30 -5.86
N GLY A 131 -28.09 2.55 -5.83
CA GLY A 131 -28.95 3.74 -5.82
C GLY A 131 -29.69 3.94 -4.50
N LEU A 132 -29.12 3.44 -3.41
CA LEU A 132 -29.69 3.56 -2.07
C LEU A 132 -29.32 4.91 -1.44
N ALA A 133 -30.10 5.33 -0.45
CA ALA A 133 -29.78 6.51 0.34
C ALA A 133 -28.81 6.13 1.47
N ALA A 134 -27.93 7.06 1.86
CA ALA A 134 -26.98 6.87 2.96
C ALA A 134 -27.69 6.70 4.32
N ALA A 135 -27.06 5.95 5.23
CA ALA A 135 -27.53 5.70 6.60
C ALA A 135 -29.01 5.31 6.68
N THR A 136 -29.48 4.53 5.71
CA THR A 136 -30.90 4.21 5.54
C THR A 136 -31.12 2.70 5.68
N PRO A 137 -32.07 2.26 6.53
CA PRO A 137 -32.44 0.86 6.64
C PRO A 137 -33.30 0.42 5.45
N TYR A 138 -32.98 -0.76 4.93
CA TYR A 138 -33.69 -1.46 3.87
C TYR A 138 -34.01 -2.89 4.31
N ARG A 139 -35.21 -3.35 3.98
CA ARG A 139 -35.65 -4.74 4.12
C ARG A 139 -35.69 -5.41 2.75
N TYR A 140 -35.06 -6.56 2.64
CA TYR A 140 -35.03 -7.41 1.46
C TYR A 140 -35.93 -8.61 1.65
N ARG A 141 -36.62 -9.01 0.58
CA ARG A 141 -37.54 -10.16 0.56
C ARG A 141 -37.29 -11.00 -0.67
N LEU A 142 -37.15 -12.31 -0.48
CA LEU A 142 -37.14 -13.27 -1.57
C LEU A 142 -38.56 -13.81 -1.74
N ARG A 143 -39.11 -13.78 -2.95
CA ARG A 143 -40.48 -14.23 -3.23
C ARG A 143 -40.52 -15.27 -4.34
N ASP A 144 -41.41 -16.25 -4.23
CA ASP A 144 -41.67 -17.19 -5.32
C ASP A 144 -42.60 -16.58 -6.39
N ALA A 145 -42.83 -17.34 -7.46
CA ALA A 145 -43.73 -16.96 -8.55
C ALA A 145 -45.21 -16.83 -8.11
N ALA A 146 -45.61 -17.45 -6.98
CA ALA A 146 -46.94 -17.30 -6.40
C ALA A 146 -47.06 -16.06 -5.49
N GLY A 147 -45.94 -15.37 -5.24
CA GLY A 147 -45.85 -14.19 -4.40
C GLY A 147 -45.68 -14.48 -2.90
N ALA A 148 -45.43 -15.72 -2.49
CA ALA A 148 -45.12 -16.04 -1.10
C ALA A 148 -43.71 -15.52 -0.74
N VAL A 149 -43.57 -14.96 0.47
CA VAL A 149 -42.24 -14.56 0.99
C VAL A 149 -41.53 -15.81 1.49
N LEU A 150 -40.41 -16.12 0.86
CA LEU A 150 -39.57 -17.28 1.17
C LEU A 150 -38.57 -16.98 2.28
N ALA A 151 -38.02 -15.77 2.29
CA ALA A 151 -37.03 -15.30 3.26
C ALA A 151 -36.99 -13.76 3.32
N GLU A 152 -36.59 -13.22 4.47
CA GLU A 152 -36.37 -11.78 4.67
C GLU A 152 -34.99 -11.51 5.29
N ALA A 153 -34.43 -10.34 4.98
CA ALA A 153 -33.20 -9.84 5.59
C ALA A 153 -33.25 -8.31 5.67
N THR A 154 -32.43 -7.70 6.53
CA THR A 154 -32.33 -6.24 6.64
C THR A 154 -30.89 -5.78 6.59
N ALA A 155 -30.64 -4.68 5.89
CA ALA A 155 -29.35 -4.00 5.88
C ALA A 155 -29.54 -2.50 6.05
N THR A 156 -28.62 -1.83 6.74
CA THR A 156 -28.59 -0.36 6.80
C THR A 156 -27.36 0.12 6.05
N THR A 157 -27.54 0.97 5.04
CA THR A 157 -26.42 1.52 4.26
C THR A 157 -25.48 2.39 5.11
N GLY A 158 -24.24 2.55 4.65
CA GLY A 158 -23.24 3.38 5.30
C GLY A 158 -23.43 4.88 5.16
N ARG A 159 -22.46 5.65 5.64
CA ARG A 159 -22.30 7.08 5.32
C ARG A 159 -21.09 7.34 4.43
N GLU A 160 -20.28 6.32 4.21
CA GLU A 160 -19.00 6.39 3.51
C GLU A 160 -19.20 6.32 2.00
N GLU A 161 -18.56 7.25 1.29
CA GLU A 161 -18.55 7.25 -0.17
C GLU A 161 -17.71 6.10 -0.70
N ALA A 162 -18.21 5.47 -1.77
CA ALA A 162 -17.49 4.42 -2.46
C ALA A 162 -16.31 5.01 -3.26
N LEU A 163 -15.22 4.25 -3.43
CA LEU A 163 -14.22 4.60 -4.43
C LEU A 163 -14.85 4.57 -5.82
N VAL A 164 -14.94 5.73 -6.45
CA VAL A 164 -15.33 5.90 -7.85
C VAL A 164 -14.10 6.40 -8.61
N ALA A 165 -13.79 5.75 -9.72
CA ALA A 165 -12.74 6.19 -10.65
C ALA A 165 -13.23 6.02 -12.09
N ASP A 166 -12.84 6.95 -12.95
CA ASP A 166 -13.12 6.88 -14.39
C ASP A 166 -12.47 5.65 -15.00
N TRP A 167 -13.13 5.05 -16.00
CA TRP A 167 -12.58 3.87 -16.68
C TRP A 167 -11.41 4.27 -17.58
N GLY A 168 -10.36 3.46 -17.59
CA GLY A 168 -9.16 3.73 -18.38
C GLY A 168 -9.34 3.49 -19.89
N ALA A 169 -8.49 4.12 -20.70
CA ALA A 169 -8.48 3.94 -22.15
C ALA A 169 -8.07 2.50 -22.54
N ALA A 170 -8.55 2.00 -23.68
CA ALA A 170 -8.17 0.68 -24.20
C ALA A 170 -6.67 0.62 -24.54
N GLN A 171 -6.02 -0.52 -24.26
CA GLN A 171 -4.58 -0.73 -24.41
C GLN A 171 -4.22 -1.84 -25.41
N GLY A 172 -5.18 -2.31 -26.21
CA GLY A 172 -4.94 -3.37 -27.19
C GLY A 172 -6.21 -3.79 -27.92
N PRO A 173 -6.09 -4.73 -28.88
CA PRO A 173 -7.24 -5.23 -29.61
C PRO A 173 -8.16 -6.05 -28.70
N ALA A 174 -9.46 -5.91 -28.93
CA ALA A 174 -10.48 -6.76 -28.33
C ALA A 174 -10.35 -8.19 -28.86
N GLN A 175 -10.46 -9.19 -27.98
CA GLN A 175 -10.35 -10.60 -28.32
C GLN A 175 -11.67 -11.32 -28.08
N ALA A 176 -12.36 -11.68 -29.16
CA ALA A 176 -13.61 -12.44 -29.12
C ALA A 176 -13.35 -13.94 -28.95
N ARG A 177 -14.14 -14.59 -28.09
CA ARG A 177 -14.11 -16.03 -27.81
C ARG A 177 -15.53 -16.57 -27.73
N ALA A 178 -15.75 -17.76 -28.26
CA ALA A 178 -17.05 -18.41 -28.17
C ALA A 178 -17.34 -18.84 -26.72
N ILE A 179 -18.58 -18.65 -26.29
CA ILE A 179 -19.15 -19.14 -25.04
C ILE A 179 -20.43 -19.93 -25.34
N GLY A 180 -20.87 -20.79 -24.42
CA GLY A 180 -22.08 -21.57 -24.63
C GLY A 180 -22.55 -22.33 -23.40
N ALA A 181 -23.54 -23.20 -23.60
CA ALA A 181 -24.16 -23.97 -22.52
C ALA A 181 -23.24 -25.04 -21.90
N GLN A 182 -22.17 -25.41 -22.59
CA GLN A 182 -21.15 -26.33 -22.09
C GLN A 182 -20.08 -25.58 -21.30
N ALA A 183 -19.39 -26.29 -20.40
CA ALA A 183 -18.23 -25.75 -19.70
C ALA A 183 -17.15 -25.32 -20.70
N GLY A 184 -16.41 -24.27 -20.37
CA GLY A 184 -15.41 -23.72 -21.28
C GLY A 184 -14.52 -22.65 -20.66
N GLU A 185 -13.61 -22.15 -21.49
CA GLU A 185 -12.66 -21.11 -21.14
C GLU A 185 -12.53 -20.09 -22.29
N ALA A 186 -12.55 -18.81 -21.95
CA ALA A 186 -12.26 -17.69 -22.83
C ALA A 186 -11.02 -16.95 -22.31
N ALA A 187 -9.91 -17.02 -23.06
CA ALA A 187 -8.65 -16.39 -22.67
C ALA A 187 -8.21 -15.32 -23.67
N ALA A 188 -7.63 -14.25 -23.14
CA ALA A 188 -7.03 -13.13 -23.86
C ALA A 188 -5.84 -12.56 -23.08
N GLY A 189 -4.63 -12.66 -23.64
CA GLY A 189 -3.41 -12.22 -22.96
C GLY A 189 -3.26 -12.89 -21.59
N GLU A 190 -3.26 -12.08 -20.53
CA GLU A 190 -3.12 -12.54 -19.14
C GLU A 190 -4.47 -12.91 -18.49
N ALA A 191 -5.60 -12.52 -19.07
CA ALA A 191 -6.92 -12.78 -18.51
C ALA A 191 -7.53 -14.05 -19.09
N THR A 192 -8.07 -14.87 -18.19
CA THR A 192 -8.80 -16.10 -18.47
C THR A 192 -10.15 -16.03 -17.75
N LEU A 193 -11.24 -16.26 -18.47
CA LEU A 193 -12.58 -16.45 -17.91
C LEU A 193 -12.97 -17.93 -18.07
N ARG A 194 -13.26 -18.60 -16.96
CA ARG A 194 -13.71 -20.00 -16.91
C ARG A 194 -15.15 -20.04 -16.44
N PHE A 195 -15.93 -20.93 -17.05
CA PHE A 195 -17.34 -21.10 -16.77
C PHE A 195 -17.71 -22.58 -16.86
N GLU A 196 -18.62 -23.00 -15.98
CA GLU A 196 -19.12 -24.38 -15.93
C GLU A 196 -20.34 -24.56 -16.84
N ALA A 197 -20.73 -25.80 -17.09
CA ALA A 197 -21.92 -26.11 -17.87
C ALA A 197 -23.17 -25.51 -17.22
N GLY A 198 -24.01 -24.85 -18.01
CA GLY A 198 -25.19 -24.12 -17.51
C GLY A 198 -24.91 -22.68 -17.07
N THR A 199 -23.67 -22.19 -17.15
CA THR A 199 -23.38 -20.76 -16.92
C THR A 199 -24.08 -19.87 -17.94
N PHE A 200 -24.18 -20.30 -19.20
CA PHE A 200 -24.84 -19.57 -20.27
C PHE A 200 -25.98 -20.39 -20.85
N ALA A 201 -27.09 -19.72 -21.20
CA ALA A 201 -28.29 -20.41 -21.69
C ALA A 201 -28.15 -20.83 -23.16
N ALA A 202 -27.37 -20.09 -23.95
CA ALA A 202 -27.18 -20.34 -25.38
C ALA A 202 -25.72 -20.10 -25.79
N ALA A 203 -25.37 -20.45 -27.03
CA ALA A 203 -24.10 -20.05 -27.62
C ALA A 203 -24.04 -18.52 -27.79
N GLY A 204 -22.86 -17.94 -27.62
CA GLY A 204 -22.61 -16.51 -27.78
C GLY A 204 -21.12 -16.18 -27.80
N THR A 205 -20.79 -14.92 -27.57
CA THR A 205 -19.41 -14.42 -27.56
C THR A 205 -19.07 -13.75 -26.23
N ALA A 206 -17.85 -13.98 -25.76
CA ALA A 206 -17.18 -13.18 -24.75
C ALA A 206 -16.05 -12.39 -25.43
N THR A 207 -16.04 -11.07 -25.27
CA THR A 207 -15.01 -10.19 -25.81
C THR A 207 -14.19 -9.63 -24.66
N LEU A 208 -12.89 -9.91 -24.65
CA LEU A 208 -11.96 -9.45 -23.62
C LEU A 208 -11.05 -8.37 -24.19
N THR A 209 -11.04 -7.20 -23.56
CA THR A 209 -10.26 -6.03 -23.99
C THR A 209 -9.39 -5.52 -22.84
N PRO A 210 -8.07 -5.37 -23.01
CA PRO A 210 -7.23 -4.74 -22.01
C PRO A 210 -7.39 -3.22 -22.02
N HIS A 211 -7.39 -2.61 -20.83
CA HIS A 211 -7.50 -1.17 -20.60
C HIS A 211 -6.44 -0.70 -19.60
N ALA A 212 -6.16 0.61 -19.61
CA ALA A 212 -5.35 1.23 -18.57
C ALA A 212 -6.02 1.05 -17.20
N ASN A 213 -5.24 0.67 -16.19
CA ASN A 213 -5.77 0.49 -14.85
C ASN A 213 -6.06 1.85 -14.19
N PRO A 214 -7.32 2.14 -13.83
CA PRO A 214 -7.70 3.47 -13.34
C PRO A 214 -7.38 3.68 -11.86
N LEU A 215 -7.01 2.63 -11.12
CA LEU A 215 -6.69 2.74 -9.70
C LEU A 215 -5.24 3.22 -9.50
N ALA A 216 -5.02 4.13 -8.56
CA ALA A 216 -3.68 4.65 -8.24
C ALA A 216 -2.69 3.56 -7.79
N ASP A 217 -3.18 2.51 -7.12
CA ASP A 217 -2.43 1.32 -6.73
C ASP A 217 -2.72 0.12 -7.66
N GLY A 218 -3.17 0.41 -8.89
CA GLY A 218 -3.44 -0.58 -9.93
C GLY A 218 -2.17 -1.28 -10.43
N ILE A 219 -2.29 -2.54 -10.81
CA ILE A 219 -1.19 -3.37 -11.30
C ILE A 219 -1.59 -3.97 -12.64
N GLY A 220 -0.71 -3.85 -13.63
CA GLY A 220 -0.96 -4.35 -14.99
C GLY A 220 -2.19 -3.69 -15.64
N PRO A 221 -2.69 -4.27 -16.76
CA PRO A 221 -3.90 -3.79 -17.41
C PRO A 221 -5.15 -4.13 -16.60
N ALA A 222 -6.15 -3.25 -16.69
CA ALA A 222 -7.54 -3.58 -16.39
C ALA A 222 -8.17 -4.35 -17.55
N TRP A 223 -9.28 -5.03 -17.30
CA TRP A 223 -9.96 -5.86 -18.30
C TRP A 223 -11.43 -5.49 -18.41
N ALA A 224 -11.87 -5.14 -19.62
CA ALA A 224 -13.29 -5.12 -19.97
C ALA A 224 -13.65 -6.49 -20.56
N ILE A 225 -14.63 -7.16 -19.96
CA ILE A 225 -15.17 -8.45 -20.43
C ILE A 225 -16.62 -8.20 -20.82
N GLU A 226 -16.88 -8.19 -22.11
CA GLU A 226 -18.22 -8.02 -22.67
C GLU A 226 -18.79 -9.40 -22.99
N LEU A 227 -19.96 -9.72 -22.45
CA LEU A 227 -20.65 -10.98 -22.72
C LEU A 227 -21.96 -10.69 -23.44
N ASP A 228 -22.26 -11.46 -24.48
CA ASP A 228 -23.50 -11.32 -25.26
C ASP A 228 -24.76 -11.72 -24.47
N GLN A 229 -24.59 -12.34 -23.32
CA GLN A 229 -25.67 -12.75 -22.44
C GLN A 229 -25.23 -12.72 -20.98
N ARG A 230 -26.19 -12.55 -20.08
CA ARG A 230 -25.92 -12.59 -18.64
C ARG A 230 -25.63 -14.02 -18.17
N PRO A 231 -24.57 -14.25 -17.38
CA PRO A 231 -24.32 -15.55 -16.78
C PRO A 231 -25.41 -15.91 -15.76
N GLN A 232 -25.81 -17.18 -15.75
CA GLN A 232 -26.77 -17.77 -14.80
C GLN A 232 -26.08 -18.36 -13.57
N GLN A 233 -24.78 -18.63 -13.67
CA GLN A 233 -23.96 -19.20 -12.61
C GLN A 233 -22.66 -18.40 -12.44
N ALA A 234 -21.99 -18.58 -11.31
CA ALA A 234 -20.75 -17.89 -11.02
C ALA A 234 -19.66 -18.26 -12.03
N MET A 235 -18.87 -17.27 -12.44
CA MET A 235 -17.72 -17.46 -13.31
C MET A 235 -16.44 -17.36 -12.51
N THR A 236 -15.39 -18.04 -12.94
CA THR A 236 -14.05 -17.87 -12.37
C THR A 236 -13.21 -17.03 -13.32
N VAL A 237 -12.72 -15.90 -12.86
CA VAL A 237 -11.70 -15.13 -13.58
C VAL A 237 -10.32 -15.49 -13.04
N ALA A 238 -9.34 -15.59 -13.92
CA ALA A 238 -7.93 -15.81 -13.61
C ALA A 238 -7.10 -14.77 -14.34
N ILE A 239 -6.24 -14.05 -13.61
CA ILE A 239 -5.27 -13.10 -14.15
C ILE A 239 -3.87 -13.69 -13.91
N ALA A 240 -3.15 -13.96 -14.99
CA ALA A 240 -1.75 -14.37 -14.93
C ALA A 240 -0.86 -13.19 -14.50
N TYR A 241 0.29 -13.48 -13.89
CA TYR A 241 1.25 -12.46 -13.49
C TYR A 241 2.68 -12.80 -13.96
N GLY A 242 3.39 -11.77 -14.43
CA GLY A 242 4.66 -11.90 -15.16
C GLY A 242 5.76 -12.52 -14.32
N ALA A 243 6.71 -13.24 -14.92
CA ALA A 243 7.78 -13.96 -14.23
C ALA A 243 8.68 -13.07 -13.34
N ASP A 244 8.75 -11.78 -13.69
CA ASP A 244 9.45 -10.69 -13.01
C ASP A 244 8.74 -10.20 -11.75
N GLU A 245 7.47 -10.53 -11.55
CA GLU A 245 6.74 -10.19 -10.32
C GLU A 245 7.12 -11.13 -9.16
N ASP A 246 7.34 -10.57 -7.96
CA ASP A 246 7.54 -11.36 -6.75
C ASP A 246 6.23 -12.03 -6.32
N ALA A 247 6.18 -13.36 -6.39
CA ALA A 247 5.00 -14.13 -6.03
C ALA A 247 4.53 -13.86 -4.59
N ASP A 248 5.44 -13.60 -3.65
CA ASP A 248 5.04 -13.29 -2.27
C ASP A 248 4.36 -11.92 -2.16
N ALA A 249 4.73 -10.96 -3.02
CA ALA A 249 4.05 -9.67 -3.10
C ALA A 249 2.68 -9.79 -3.80
N VAL A 250 2.55 -10.73 -4.74
CA VAL A 250 1.29 -11.00 -5.47
C VAL A 250 0.17 -11.51 -4.55
N GLU A 251 0.51 -12.25 -3.49
CA GLU A 251 -0.46 -12.73 -2.48
C GLU A 251 -1.24 -11.58 -1.79
N HIS A 252 -0.72 -10.34 -1.83
CA HIS A 252 -1.38 -9.18 -1.22
C HIS A 252 -2.12 -8.31 -2.22
N GLN A 253 -2.21 -8.78 -3.45
CA GLN A 253 -2.98 -8.12 -4.48
C GLN A 253 -4.40 -8.67 -4.49
N ARG A 254 -5.32 -7.86 -4.99
CA ARG A 254 -6.75 -8.16 -5.00
C ARG A 254 -7.32 -7.87 -6.38
N LEU A 255 -8.46 -8.46 -6.65
CA LEU A 255 -9.26 -8.18 -7.82
C LEU A 255 -10.49 -7.37 -7.40
N ALA A 256 -10.87 -6.39 -8.21
CA ALA A 256 -12.09 -5.63 -8.03
C ALA A 256 -12.87 -5.47 -9.33
N VAL A 257 -14.18 -5.37 -9.19
CA VAL A 257 -15.16 -5.20 -10.26
C VAL A 257 -15.84 -3.84 -10.10
N ARG A 258 -15.98 -3.10 -11.20
CA ARG A 258 -16.74 -1.84 -11.23
C ARG A 258 -18.23 -2.12 -11.34
N GLN A 259 -19.02 -1.43 -10.54
CA GLN A 259 -20.48 -1.48 -10.56
C GLN A 259 -21.05 -0.42 -11.51
N ALA A 260 -22.36 -0.49 -11.77
CA ALA A 260 -23.06 0.44 -12.66
C ALA A 260 -23.01 1.91 -12.17
N ASP A 261 -22.92 2.13 -10.85
CA ASP A 261 -22.75 3.45 -10.25
C ASP A 261 -21.30 3.98 -10.30
N GLY A 262 -20.39 3.20 -10.89
CA GLY A 262 -18.97 3.53 -11.01
C GLY A 262 -18.13 3.15 -9.78
N SER A 263 -18.74 2.62 -8.72
CA SER A 263 -18.04 2.16 -7.52
C SER A 263 -17.23 0.89 -7.76
N TRP A 264 -16.11 0.75 -7.05
CA TRP A 264 -15.27 -0.45 -7.09
C TRP A 264 -15.54 -1.40 -5.93
N TRP A 265 -15.70 -2.68 -6.25
CA TRP A 265 -15.99 -3.75 -5.31
C TRP A 265 -14.92 -4.82 -5.36
N MET A 266 -14.29 -5.13 -4.23
CA MET A 266 -13.31 -6.22 -4.17
C MET A 266 -14.02 -7.57 -4.41
N LEU A 267 -13.32 -8.57 -4.92
CA LEU A 267 -13.82 -9.94 -4.99
C LEU A 267 -13.33 -10.71 -3.75
N ALA A 268 -14.27 -11.21 -2.94
CA ALA A 268 -13.95 -11.81 -1.64
C ALA A 268 -13.33 -13.21 -1.75
N ALA A 269 -13.80 -14.02 -2.70
CA ALA A 269 -13.23 -15.32 -2.99
C ALA A 269 -12.10 -15.16 -4.02
N TRP A 270 -10.86 -15.26 -3.55
CA TRP A 270 -9.69 -15.26 -4.41
C TRP A 270 -8.73 -16.37 -3.99
N ASN A 271 -8.02 -16.92 -4.96
CA ASN A 271 -6.98 -17.91 -4.75
C ASN A 271 -5.71 -17.49 -5.52
N HIS A 272 -4.56 -17.76 -4.92
CA HIS A 272 -3.27 -17.49 -5.53
C HIS A 272 -2.57 -18.81 -5.83
N ASP A 273 -2.55 -19.17 -7.11
CA ASP A 273 -1.81 -20.31 -7.60
C ASP A 273 -0.39 -19.86 -7.95
N ARG A 274 0.55 -20.10 -7.03
CA ARG A 274 1.96 -19.76 -7.20
C ARG A 274 2.63 -20.56 -8.32
N ALA A 275 2.24 -21.82 -8.49
CA ALA A 275 2.84 -22.72 -9.48
C ALA A 275 2.40 -22.33 -10.90
N ALA A 276 1.12 -22.04 -11.07
CA ALA A 276 0.57 -21.57 -12.35
C ALA A 276 0.76 -20.06 -12.60
N ARG A 277 1.25 -19.32 -11.58
CA ARG A 277 1.34 -17.86 -11.55
C ARG A 277 0.03 -17.16 -11.91
N ARG A 278 -1.05 -17.53 -11.21
CA ARG A 278 -2.40 -16.97 -11.43
C ARG A 278 -3.03 -16.48 -10.15
N LEU A 279 -3.67 -15.32 -10.24
CA LEU A 279 -4.67 -14.85 -9.28
C LEU A 279 -6.04 -15.21 -9.82
N THR A 280 -6.79 -16.05 -9.11
CA THR A 280 -8.16 -16.40 -9.49
C THR A 280 -9.15 -15.76 -8.53
N ALA A 281 -10.32 -15.39 -9.04
CA ALA A 281 -11.44 -14.97 -8.22
C ALA A 281 -12.77 -15.41 -8.83
N VAL A 282 -13.78 -15.55 -7.98
CA VAL A 282 -15.14 -15.89 -8.41
C VAL A 282 -15.95 -14.62 -8.60
N ILE A 283 -16.64 -14.51 -9.73
CA ILE A 283 -17.58 -13.44 -10.06
C ILE A 283 -19.00 -14.02 -10.01
N PRO A 284 -19.78 -13.75 -8.95
CA PRO A 284 -21.18 -14.14 -8.88
C PRO A 284 -22.02 -13.44 -9.96
N PRO A 285 -23.09 -14.08 -10.47
CA PRO A 285 -23.97 -13.51 -11.51
C PRO A 285 -24.55 -12.13 -11.19
N GLY A 286 -24.82 -11.84 -9.92
CA GLY A 286 -25.37 -10.54 -9.51
C GLY A 286 -24.34 -9.47 -9.18
N LEU A 287 -23.03 -9.75 -9.30
CA LEU A 287 -22.00 -8.71 -9.39
C LEU A 287 -21.77 -8.22 -10.82
N VAL A 288 -22.45 -8.82 -11.79
CA VAL A 288 -22.38 -8.41 -13.20
C VAL A 288 -23.45 -7.35 -13.45
N PRO A 289 -23.06 -6.07 -13.66
CA PRO A 289 -24.02 -5.01 -13.91
C PRO A 289 -24.72 -5.21 -15.26
N PRO A 290 -26.01 -4.85 -15.40
CA PRO A 290 -26.67 -4.80 -16.70
C PRO A 290 -26.01 -3.74 -17.58
N ALA A 291 -25.87 -3.96 -18.89
CA ALA A 291 -25.28 -2.96 -19.79
C ALA A 291 -26.08 -1.64 -19.89
N ASP A 292 -27.39 -1.67 -19.59
CA ASP A 292 -28.32 -0.57 -19.92
C ASP A 292 -28.80 0.27 -18.72
N MET A 293 -28.14 0.23 -17.55
CA MET A 293 -28.59 1.01 -16.38
C MET A 293 -28.23 2.51 -16.40
N THR A 294 -27.80 3.08 -17.53
CA THR A 294 -27.65 4.54 -17.68
C THR A 294 -28.98 5.28 -17.91
N ALA A 295 -30.11 4.59 -18.08
CA ALA A 295 -31.44 5.21 -17.98
C ALA A 295 -32.51 4.16 -17.62
N ALA A 296 -33.21 4.34 -16.50
CA ALA A 296 -34.34 3.49 -16.14
C ALA A 296 -35.43 3.56 -17.24
N PRO A 297 -35.86 2.44 -17.84
CA PRO A 297 -36.94 2.45 -18.80
C PRO A 297 -38.25 2.84 -18.10
N SER A 298 -38.78 3.99 -18.50
CA SER A 298 -39.95 4.63 -17.89
C SER A 298 -41.27 3.88 -18.09
N SER A 299 -41.32 2.85 -18.94
CA SER A 299 -42.55 2.10 -19.23
C SER A 299 -42.47 0.59 -18.93
N PRO A 300 -43.58 -0.04 -18.47
CA PRO A 300 -43.67 -1.49 -18.26
C PRO A 300 -43.39 -2.30 -19.54
N ARG A 301 -43.74 -1.76 -20.71
CA ARG A 301 -43.53 -2.40 -22.02
C ARG A 301 -42.05 -2.40 -22.42
N ALA A 302 -41.32 -1.33 -22.09
CA ALA A 302 -39.86 -1.27 -22.25
C ALA A 302 -39.13 -2.20 -21.25
N ARG A 303 -39.65 -2.38 -20.03
CA ARG A 303 -39.14 -3.37 -19.07
C ARG A 303 -39.35 -4.82 -19.54
N ALA A 304 -40.52 -5.13 -20.11
CA ALA A 304 -40.79 -6.45 -20.66
C ALA A 304 -39.94 -6.77 -21.91
N ALA A 305 -39.66 -5.77 -22.75
CA ALA A 305 -38.76 -5.92 -23.90
C ALA A 305 -37.29 -6.05 -23.49
N ALA A 306 -36.83 -5.29 -22.49
CA ALA A 306 -35.48 -5.43 -21.92
C ALA A 306 -35.26 -6.77 -21.20
N ALA A 307 -36.32 -7.37 -20.64
CA ALA A 307 -36.28 -8.71 -20.06
C ALA A 307 -36.22 -9.85 -21.10
N ALA A 308 -36.48 -9.56 -22.39
CA ALA A 308 -36.55 -10.55 -23.46
C ALA A 308 -35.31 -10.59 -24.38
N SER A 309 -34.44 -9.56 -24.34
CA SER A 309 -33.12 -9.63 -24.98
C SER A 309 -32.13 -10.37 -24.07
N PRO A 310 -31.19 -11.17 -24.60
CA PRO A 310 -30.02 -11.56 -23.83
C PRO A 310 -29.26 -10.26 -23.54
N ALA A 311 -29.47 -9.69 -22.36
CA ALA A 311 -28.88 -8.42 -21.99
C ALA A 311 -27.37 -8.60 -22.07
N ARG A 312 -26.73 -7.92 -23.03
CA ARG A 312 -25.29 -7.78 -23.08
C ARG A 312 -24.85 -7.25 -21.72
N VAL A 313 -23.72 -7.72 -21.23
CA VAL A 313 -23.17 -7.27 -19.95
C VAL A 313 -21.71 -6.93 -20.11
N VAL A 314 -21.25 -5.92 -19.37
CA VAL A 314 -19.85 -5.49 -19.38
C VAL A 314 -19.32 -5.60 -17.96
N ILE A 315 -18.29 -6.41 -17.78
CA ILE A 315 -17.59 -6.57 -16.51
C ILE A 315 -16.27 -5.82 -16.64
N GLN A 316 -16.07 -4.82 -15.79
CA GLN A 316 -14.83 -4.06 -15.72
C GLN A 316 -14.05 -4.52 -14.49
N LEU A 317 -12.91 -5.15 -14.72
CA LEU A 317 -12.09 -5.81 -13.70
C LEU A 317 -10.72 -5.15 -13.59
N VAL A 318 -10.24 -4.97 -12.37
CA VAL A 318 -8.90 -4.45 -12.07
C VAL A 318 -8.17 -5.34 -11.07
N ARG A 319 -6.85 -5.36 -11.20
CA ARG A 319 -5.91 -5.92 -10.22
C ARG A 319 -5.23 -4.76 -9.50
N PHE A 320 -5.11 -4.82 -8.18
CA PHE A 320 -4.53 -3.73 -7.39
C PHE A 320 -3.82 -4.23 -6.14
N VAL A 321 -2.96 -3.37 -5.56
CA VAL A 321 -2.24 -3.66 -4.31
C VAL A 321 -3.16 -3.47 -3.10
N GLY A 322 -3.46 -4.54 -2.37
CA GLY A 322 -4.25 -4.50 -1.13
C GLY A 322 -3.42 -4.07 0.08
N VAL A 323 -2.17 -4.53 0.17
CA VAL A 323 -1.23 -4.22 1.26
C VAL A 323 0.10 -3.74 0.68
N LYS A 324 0.68 -2.69 1.28
CA LYS A 324 1.98 -2.14 0.85
C LYS A 324 2.79 -1.62 2.04
N LEU A 325 4.07 -1.35 1.78
CA LEU A 325 4.88 -0.49 2.64
C LEU A 325 4.72 0.97 2.21
N LEU A 326 4.60 1.86 3.19
CA LEU A 326 4.70 3.30 2.99
C LEU A 326 5.98 3.84 3.61
N PRO A 327 6.80 4.60 2.86
CA PRO A 327 6.72 4.75 1.41
C PRO A 327 7.13 3.46 0.66
N ARG A 328 6.62 3.26 -0.56
CA ARG A 328 6.99 2.10 -1.41
C ARG A 328 8.39 2.28 -2.02
N GLU A 329 8.72 3.52 -2.33
CA GLU A 329 10.05 3.94 -2.78
C GLU A 329 10.48 5.16 -1.97
N ALA A 330 11.73 5.17 -1.52
CA ALA A 330 12.31 6.30 -0.80
C ALA A 330 13.71 6.61 -1.32
N GLY A 331 14.07 7.89 -1.33
CA GLY A 331 15.45 8.34 -1.44
C GLY A 331 15.94 8.78 -0.07
N VAL A 332 17.09 8.28 0.36
CA VAL A 332 17.76 8.73 1.59
C VAL A 332 19.24 8.97 1.31
N ARG A 333 19.83 9.98 1.95
CA ARG A 333 21.27 10.15 1.93
C ARG A 333 21.94 9.14 2.84
N VAL A 334 23.23 8.90 2.65
CA VAL A 334 24.07 8.17 3.63
C VAL A 334 23.81 8.71 5.05
N LEU A 335 23.76 7.80 6.04
CA LEU A 335 23.42 8.10 7.43
C LEU A 335 22.07 8.82 7.65
N GLY A 336 21.21 8.94 6.63
CA GLY A 336 19.84 9.42 6.74
C GLY A 336 18.90 8.29 7.16
N SER A 337 17.66 8.65 7.52
CA SER A 337 16.65 7.71 7.99
C SER A 337 15.33 7.87 7.25
N VAL A 338 14.56 6.79 7.14
CA VAL A 338 13.18 6.81 6.66
C VAL A 338 12.33 5.85 7.48
N LEU A 339 11.13 6.29 7.86
CA LEU A 339 10.13 5.43 8.50
C LEU A 339 9.37 4.66 7.42
N LEU A 340 9.33 3.33 7.57
CA LEU A 340 8.51 2.45 6.75
C LEU A 340 7.43 1.79 7.60
N GLN A 341 6.22 1.72 7.07
CA GLN A 341 5.08 1.12 7.75
C GLN A 341 4.26 0.23 6.82
N PRO A 342 3.95 -1.02 7.22
CA PRO A 342 3.03 -1.85 6.50
C PRO A 342 1.61 -1.35 6.73
N VAL A 343 0.91 -1.09 5.63
CA VAL A 343 -0.48 -0.63 5.64
C VAL A 343 -1.33 -1.48 4.70
N ALA A 344 -2.56 -1.76 5.11
CA ALA A 344 -3.62 -2.05 4.15
C ALA A 344 -3.98 -0.72 3.48
N ALA A 345 -3.91 -0.65 2.16
CA ALA A 345 -4.20 0.57 1.40
C ALA A 345 -5.71 0.82 1.23
N TRP A 346 -6.50 -0.21 1.54
CA TRP A 346 -7.93 -0.26 1.36
C TRP A 346 -8.57 -0.86 2.60
N ASP A 347 -9.62 -0.20 3.08
CA ASP A 347 -10.48 -0.72 4.14
C ASP A 347 -11.57 -1.59 3.52
N VAL A 348 -11.83 -2.76 4.10
CA VAL A 348 -12.97 -3.61 3.74
C VAL A 348 -13.90 -3.60 4.94
N ARG A 349 -15.16 -3.21 4.74
CA ARG A 349 -16.08 -3.01 5.85
C ARG A 349 -16.54 -4.36 6.41
N GLU A 350 -15.97 -4.74 7.56
CA GLU A 350 -16.36 -5.92 8.35
C GLU A 350 -17.59 -5.62 9.23
N ASP A 351 -18.72 -5.24 8.65
CA ASP A 351 -19.95 -5.04 9.43
C ASP A 351 -20.84 -6.30 9.51
N ALA A 352 -20.38 -7.46 9.02
CA ALA A 352 -21.18 -8.69 9.03
C ALA A 352 -20.36 -9.98 8.86
N CYS A 353 -19.48 -10.33 9.80
CA CYS A 353 -19.00 -11.71 9.94
C CYS A 353 -18.59 -11.97 11.41
N ASP A 354 -19.56 -12.22 12.29
CA ASP A 354 -19.27 -12.96 13.52
C ASP A 354 -19.21 -14.45 13.16
N MET A 355 -18.19 -15.13 13.68
CA MET A 355 -17.70 -16.43 13.20
C MET A 355 -18.70 -17.58 13.32
N ASP A 356 -19.14 -18.13 12.18
CA ASP A 356 -19.53 -19.54 12.01
C ASP A 356 -19.30 -19.96 10.54
N PRO A 357 -18.85 -21.20 10.22
CA PRO A 357 -18.37 -21.57 8.89
C PRO A 357 -19.52 -21.94 7.94
N GLY A 358 -20.43 -20.99 7.71
CA GLY A 358 -21.43 -21.06 6.63
C GLY A 358 -20.87 -20.54 5.29
N PRO A 359 -21.30 -21.06 4.14
CA PRO A 359 -20.68 -20.81 2.82
C PRO A 359 -20.92 -19.41 2.21
N LEU A 360 -21.57 -18.47 2.91
CA LEU A 360 -21.91 -17.15 2.36
C LEU A 360 -21.60 -15.99 3.33
N CYS A 361 -20.45 -16.02 4.00
CA CYS A 361 -19.90 -14.80 4.61
C CYS A 361 -19.06 -14.06 3.56
N VAL A 362 -19.67 -13.10 2.87
CA VAL A 362 -18.95 -12.17 2.00
C VAL A 362 -18.96 -10.80 2.70
N PRO A 363 -17.82 -10.34 3.25
CA PRO A 363 -17.75 -9.06 3.96
C PRO A 363 -18.17 -7.91 3.05
N GLY A 364 -18.74 -6.82 3.58
CA GLY A 364 -19.22 -5.68 2.79
C GLY A 364 -18.12 -5.11 1.91
N ILE A 365 -18.22 -5.30 0.59
CA ILE A 365 -17.06 -5.27 -0.31
C ILE A 365 -16.76 -3.92 -0.98
N GLY A 366 -17.33 -2.82 -0.46
CA GLY A 366 -17.05 -1.48 -0.98
C GLY A 366 -15.59 -1.09 -0.72
N LEU A 367 -14.86 -0.72 -1.77
CA LEU A 367 -13.49 -0.23 -1.62
C LEU A 367 -13.49 1.22 -1.11
N VAL A 368 -12.85 1.42 0.04
CA VAL A 368 -12.54 2.75 0.58
C VAL A 368 -11.03 2.88 0.71
N ARG A 369 -10.46 3.94 0.13
CA ARG A 369 -9.02 4.19 0.24
C ARG A 369 -8.70 4.66 1.65
N ARG A 370 -7.89 3.89 2.36
CA ARG A 370 -7.44 4.22 3.72
C ARG A 370 -6.16 3.48 4.02
N ASP A 371 -5.12 4.20 4.46
CA ASP A 371 -3.88 3.58 4.89
C ASP A 371 -4.00 3.16 6.35
N LEU A 372 -4.31 1.88 6.57
CA LEU A 372 -4.49 1.29 7.90
C LEU A 372 -3.25 0.51 8.32
N PRO A 373 -2.55 0.90 9.40
CA PRO A 373 -1.41 0.16 9.92
C PRO A 373 -1.71 -1.32 10.19
N ILE A 374 -0.95 -2.22 9.58
CA ILE A 374 -1.08 -3.65 9.86
C ILE A 374 -0.26 -3.97 11.11
N THR A 375 -0.96 -4.08 12.24
CA THR A 375 -0.33 -4.44 13.52
C THR A 375 -0.09 -5.93 13.63
N ASN A 376 -1.08 -6.75 13.25
CA ASN A 376 -1.09 -8.21 13.34
C ASN A 376 -0.47 -8.74 14.64
N ASN A 377 -0.95 -8.22 15.77
CA ASN A 377 -0.50 -8.55 17.13
C ASN A 377 -1.29 -9.70 17.77
N LYS A 378 -2.13 -10.41 17.00
CA LYS A 378 -2.90 -11.56 17.46
C LYS A 378 -1.98 -12.74 17.77
N ALA A 379 -2.37 -13.58 18.72
CA ALA A 379 -1.62 -14.80 19.06
C ALA A 379 -1.45 -15.69 17.82
N GLY A 380 -0.27 -16.30 17.67
CA GLY A 380 0.05 -17.14 16.52
C GLY A 380 0.62 -16.39 15.31
N TYR A 381 0.78 -15.07 15.35
CA TYR A 381 1.47 -14.31 14.30
C TYR A 381 2.85 -13.83 14.74
N GLN A 382 3.85 -14.08 13.91
CA GLN A 382 5.20 -13.54 14.05
C GLN A 382 5.46 -12.52 12.96
N ARG A 383 6.24 -11.48 13.28
CA ARG A 383 6.62 -10.43 12.33
C ARG A 383 8.13 -10.35 12.25
N ARG A 384 8.65 -10.12 11.05
CA ARG A 384 10.07 -9.84 10.84
C ARG A 384 10.25 -8.79 9.76
N TRP A 385 11.31 -8.01 9.92
CA TRP A 385 11.80 -7.08 8.91
C TRP A 385 13.13 -7.60 8.38
N LEU A 386 13.32 -7.48 7.07
CA LEU A 386 14.47 -8.00 6.36
C LEU A 386 15.01 -6.92 5.42
N LEU A 387 16.33 -6.83 5.32
CA LEU A 387 17.01 -6.21 4.18
C LEU A 387 17.43 -7.36 3.26
N GLU A 388 17.18 -7.23 1.95
CA GLU A 388 17.22 -8.33 0.99
C GLU A 388 18.42 -9.29 1.19
N GLY A 389 18.13 -10.58 1.39
CA GLY A 389 19.11 -11.67 1.46
C GLY A 389 19.74 -11.95 2.83
N SER A 390 19.56 -11.10 3.84
CA SER A 390 20.12 -11.33 5.18
C SER A 390 19.07 -11.26 6.28
N THR A 391 19.00 -12.32 7.09
CA THR A 391 18.25 -12.34 8.36
C THR A 391 19.03 -11.65 9.49
N THR A 392 20.32 -11.40 9.26
CA THR A 392 21.22 -10.68 10.15
C THR A 392 21.32 -9.22 9.73
N PRO A 393 21.34 -8.26 10.66
CA PRO A 393 21.64 -6.87 10.34
C PRO A 393 23.02 -6.81 9.66
N ASP A 394 23.05 -6.49 8.37
CA ASP A 394 24.30 -6.16 7.67
C ASP A 394 24.50 -4.64 7.77
N PRO A 395 25.41 -4.15 8.64
CA PRO A 395 25.63 -2.72 8.78
C PRO A 395 26.12 -2.07 7.47
N ALA A 396 26.61 -2.84 6.49
CA ALA A 396 26.95 -2.32 5.16
C ALA A 396 25.72 -1.98 4.30
N LEU A 397 24.55 -2.57 4.59
CA LEU A 397 23.27 -2.27 3.92
C LEU A 397 22.39 -1.32 4.72
N GLY A 398 22.67 -1.14 6.01
CA GLY A 398 21.97 -0.22 6.91
C GLY A 398 21.44 -0.90 8.17
N MET A 399 20.74 -0.14 9.01
CA MET A 399 20.20 -0.63 10.27
C MET A 399 18.69 -0.47 10.34
N LEU A 400 18.02 -1.42 10.98
CA LEU A 400 16.58 -1.44 11.19
C LEU A 400 16.26 -1.29 12.67
N THR A 401 15.43 -0.30 13.00
CA THR A 401 14.96 -0.08 14.38
C THR A 401 13.44 -0.07 14.38
N ALA A 402 12.81 -0.86 15.27
CA ALA A 402 11.36 -0.91 15.37
C ALA A 402 10.76 0.47 15.70
N ALA A 403 9.63 0.81 15.09
CA ALA A 403 8.97 2.09 15.29
C ALA A 403 7.44 1.96 15.35
N GLY A 404 6.84 2.52 16.39
CA GLY A 404 5.40 2.43 16.64
C GLY A 404 4.91 0.98 16.79
N ALA A 405 3.65 0.74 16.42
CA ALA A 405 3.03 -0.57 16.60
C ALA A 405 3.50 -1.63 15.57
N SER A 406 3.84 -1.21 14.35
CA SER A 406 4.21 -2.12 13.25
C SER A 406 5.24 -1.61 12.26
N GLY A 407 5.74 -0.39 12.42
CA GLY A 407 6.72 0.21 11.51
C GLY A 407 8.17 -0.14 11.85
N VAL A 408 9.07 0.32 10.99
CA VAL A 408 10.52 0.26 11.15
C VAL A 408 11.14 1.55 10.63
N VAL A 409 12.13 2.09 11.34
CA VAL A 409 13.02 3.10 10.81
C VAL A 409 14.21 2.39 10.16
N TYR A 410 14.37 2.60 8.86
CA TYR A 410 15.58 2.24 8.14
C TYR A 410 16.58 3.39 8.25
N ARG A 411 17.81 3.08 8.66
CA ARG A 411 18.93 4.02 8.70
C ARG A 411 19.99 3.61 7.67
N ALA A 412 20.26 4.50 6.74
CA ALA A 412 21.26 4.29 5.70
C ALA A 412 22.67 4.16 6.30
N PRO A 413 23.55 3.35 5.68
CA PRO A 413 24.93 3.21 6.11
C PRO A 413 25.76 4.47 5.83
N ALA A 414 27.00 4.47 6.33
CA ALA A 414 27.96 5.56 6.19
C ALA A 414 28.43 5.82 4.75
N THR A 415 28.32 4.80 3.89
CA THR A 415 28.74 4.82 2.50
C THR A 415 27.65 4.25 1.62
N VAL A 416 27.55 4.68 0.37
CA VAL A 416 26.61 4.11 -0.59
C VAL A 416 26.94 2.62 -0.78
N PRO A 417 26.01 1.68 -0.53
CA PRO A 417 26.28 0.25 -0.69
C PRO A 417 26.47 -0.12 -2.15
N ALA A 418 27.20 -1.21 -2.40
CA ALA A 418 27.32 -1.79 -3.75
C ALA A 418 25.95 -2.21 -4.32
N THR A 419 25.07 -2.74 -3.46
CA THR A 419 23.68 -3.02 -3.79
C THR A 419 22.83 -1.78 -3.51
N ASN A 420 22.45 -1.05 -4.56
CA ASN A 420 21.62 0.15 -4.47
C ASN A 420 20.72 0.25 -5.71
N PRO A 421 19.38 0.35 -5.58
CA PRO A 421 18.60 0.49 -4.35
C PRO A 421 18.62 -0.76 -3.47
N VAL A 422 18.50 -0.58 -2.15
CA VAL A 422 18.29 -1.68 -1.21
C VAL A 422 16.80 -2.01 -1.13
N THR A 423 16.46 -3.30 -1.08
CA THR A 423 15.09 -3.74 -0.88
C THR A 423 14.88 -4.08 0.59
N LEU A 424 13.87 -3.45 1.19
CA LEU A 424 13.42 -3.73 2.54
C LEU A 424 12.10 -4.51 2.47
N ARG A 425 11.98 -5.56 3.28
CA ARG A 425 10.82 -6.45 3.27
C ARG A 425 10.25 -6.62 4.68
N PHE A 426 8.95 -6.39 4.81
CA PHE A 426 8.17 -6.78 5.98
C PHE A 426 7.55 -8.14 5.75
N GLU A 427 7.56 -8.99 6.76
CA GLU A 427 6.85 -10.26 6.73
C GLU A 427 6.06 -10.50 8.00
N SER A 428 4.87 -11.08 7.84
CA SER A 428 4.05 -11.59 8.92
C SER A 428 3.65 -13.02 8.63
N VAL A 429 3.96 -13.95 9.54
CA VAL A 429 3.73 -15.39 9.35
C VAL A 429 2.83 -15.90 10.46
N HIS A 430 1.77 -16.62 10.10
CA HIS A 430 0.96 -17.37 11.06
C HIS A 430 1.65 -18.70 11.37
N THR A 431 2.06 -18.89 12.62
CA THR A 431 2.93 -20.00 13.06
C THR A 431 2.27 -21.36 12.92
N ALA A 432 0.94 -21.46 13.02
CA ALA A 432 0.24 -22.73 12.94
C ALA A 432 -0.10 -23.16 11.50
N SER A 433 -0.47 -22.22 10.63
CA SER A 433 -0.87 -22.54 9.25
C SER A 433 0.22 -22.28 8.21
N GLY A 434 1.31 -21.62 8.58
CA GLY A 434 2.37 -21.21 7.66
C GLY A 434 1.98 -20.08 6.69
N ARG A 435 0.75 -19.55 6.77
CA ARG A 435 0.30 -18.44 5.93
C ARG A 435 1.20 -17.22 6.15
N ARG A 436 1.66 -16.61 5.05
CA ARG A 436 2.66 -15.55 5.08
C ARG A 436 2.17 -14.33 4.32
N MET A 437 2.24 -13.17 4.96
CA MET A 437 2.14 -11.88 4.31
C MET A 437 3.53 -11.28 4.15
N ALA A 438 3.86 -10.76 2.97
CA ALA A 438 5.13 -10.11 2.73
C ALA A 438 4.99 -8.93 1.77
N VAL A 439 5.58 -7.80 2.13
CA VAL A 439 5.57 -6.58 1.32
C VAL A 439 6.93 -5.91 1.34
N SER A 440 7.30 -5.31 0.23
CA SER A 440 8.64 -4.74 0.03
C SER A 440 8.60 -3.27 -0.38
N ALA A 441 9.66 -2.55 -0.03
CA ALA A 441 9.95 -1.19 -0.44
C ALA A 441 11.39 -1.09 -0.94
N ARG A 442 11.63 -0.14 -1.84
CA ARG A 442 12.97 0.15 -2.36
C ARG A 442 13.48 1.46 -1.77
N VAL A 443 14.68 1.43 -1.22
CA VAL A 443 15.33 2.63 -0.67
C VAL A 443 16.59 2.89 -1.50
N ARG A 444 16.59 4.00 -2.25
CA ARG A 444 17.76 4.48 -2.98
C ARG A 444 18.62 5.30 -2.03
N ILE A 445 19.87 4.91 -1.89
CA ILE A 445 20.84 5.59 -1.03
C ILE A 445 21.70 6.48 -1.91
N THR A 446 21.79 7.77 -1.60
CA THR A 446 22.64 8.72 -2.32
C THR A 446 23.81 9.18 -1.46
N GLU A 447 24.91 9.53 -2.13
CA GLU A 447 26.03 10.20 -1.48
C GLU A 447 25.57 11.56 -0.93
N ASP A 448 26.18 12.00 0.17
CA ASP A 448 25.98 13.35 0.70
C ASP A 448 27.28 14.13 0.48
N ALA A 449 27.21 15.09 -0.46
CA ALA A 449 28.34 15.93 -0.81
C ALA A 449 27.84 17.33 -1.19
N TRP A 450 28.72 18.32 -1.04
CA TRP A 450 28.48 19.68 -1.55
C TRP A 450 29.44 19.98 -2.67
N VAL A 451 28.95 20.52 -3.77
CA VAL A 451 29.77 20.86 -4.94
C VAL A 451 29.50 22.30 -5.34
N GLY A 452 30.56 23.04 -5.63
CA GLY A 452 30.42 24.35 -6.25
C GLY A 452 31.68 25.21 -6.16
N PRO A 453 31.65 26.35 -6.87
CA PRO A 453 32.76 27.28 -6.86
C PRO A 453 32.78 28.11 -5.57
N MET A 454 33.99 28.45 -5.15
CA MET A 454 34.27 29.48 -4.16
C MET A 454 35.30 30.43 -4.76
N THR A 455 35.06 31.73 -4.62
CA THR A 455 35.94 32.76 -5.18
C THR A 455 36.34 33.76 -4.12
N LEU A 456 37.58 34.25 -4.21
CA LEU A 456 38.10 35.32 -3.38
C LEU A 456 38.80 36.31 -4.29
N SER A 457 38.39 37.58 -4.26
CA SER A 457 39.15 38.68 -4.86
C SER A 457 39.72 39.56 -3.77
N ASN A 458 40.93 40.07 -4.00
CA ASN A 458 41.58 41.07 -3.17
C ASN A 458 42.26 42.09 -4.07
N SER A 459 41.82 43.34 -4.03
CA SER A 459 42.44 44.45 -4.77
C SER A 459 43.19 45.36 -3.80
N ALA A 460 44.48 45.07 -3.61
CA ALA A 460 45.37 45.91 -2.82
C ALA A 460 46.39 46.56 -3.75
N ASP A 461 46.66 47.85 -3.54
CA ASP A 461 47.75 48.60 -4.22
C ASP A 461 47.74 48.53 -5.76
N GLY A 462 46.56 48.40 -6.37
CA GLY A 462 46.40 48.32 -7.83
C GLY A 462 46.76 46.96 -8.45
N ILE A 463 46.98 45.94 -7.62
CA ILE A 463 47.15 44.54 -8.04
C ILE A 463 45.92 43.75 -7.59
N GLY A 464 45.25 43.10 -8.54
CA GLY A 464 44.14 42.20 -8.26
C GLY A 464 44.64 40.78 -8.04
N TYR A 465 44.39 40.21 -6.88
CA TYR A 465 44.52 38.79 -6.63
C TYR A 465 43.14 38.16 -6.70
N TYR A 466 42.98 37.15 -7.53
CA TYR A 466 41.74 36.41 -7.70
C TYR A 466 42.01 34.93 -7.51
N TYR A 467 41.22 34.30 -6.65
CA TYR A 467 41.33 32.88 -6.36
C TYR A 467 40.03 32.20 -6.75
N ASP A 468 40.15 31.15 -7.55
CA ASP A 468 39.07 30.22 -7.87
C ASP A 468 39.33 28.89 -7.19
N ALA A 469 38.35 28.42 -6.43
CA ALA A 469 38.36 27.09 -5.85
C ALA A 469 37.17 26.29 -6.38
N ASP A 470 37.46 25.25 -7.15
CA ASP A 470 36.48 24.23 -7.54
C ASP A 470 36.47 23.17 -6.45
N THR A 471 35.43 23.20 -5.61
CA THR A 471 35.39 22.39 -4.39
C THR A 471 34.31 21.32 -4.46
N ARG A 472 34.67 20.13 -3.99
CA ARG A 472 33.77 19.04 -3.62
C ARG A 472 33.98 18.70 -2.15
N TRP A 473 32.96 18.89 -1.34
CA TRP A 473 32.97 18.60 0.09
C TRP A 473 32.31 17.25 0.31
N VAL A 474 33.11 16.25 0.68
CA VAL A 474 32.66 14.87 0.86
C VAL A 474 32.41 14.61 2.34
N LEU A 475 31.29 13.98 2.67
CA LEU A 475 30.92 13.67 4.06
C LEU A 475 32.03 12.84 4.75
N ASP A 476 32.39 13.25 5.96
CA ASP A 476 33.22 12.48 6.88
C ASP A 476 32.29 11.71 7.85
N PRO A 477 32.01 10.43 7.59
CA PRO A 477 31.08 9.66 8.40
C PRO A 477 31.60 9.41 9.83
N SER A 478 32.91 9.49 10.06
CA SER A 478 33.49 9.24 11.39
C SER A 478 33.18 10.34 12.41
N ARG A 479 32.91 11.56 11.91
CA ARG A 479 32.53 12.73 12.71
C ARG A 479 31.06 13.08 12.60
N SER A 480 30.38 12.55 11.57
CA SER A 480 29.00 12.92 11.25
C SER A 480 27.98 12.10 12.02
N SER A 481 26.87 12.76 12.32
CA SER A 481 25.65 12.20 12.91
C SER A 481 24.45 12.52 12.01
N GLU A 482 23.22 12.17 12.42
CA GLU A 482 22.01 12.56 11.68
C GLU A 482 21.76 14.06 11.67
N SER A 483 22.05 14.71 12.80
CA SER A 483 21.75 16.11 13.06
C SER A 483 22.88 17.04 12.64
N VAL A 484 24.13 16.59 12.75
CA VAL A 484 25.30 17.40 12.42
C VAL A 484 26.20 16.61 11.47
N ARG A 485 26.47 17.19 10.31
CA ARG A 485 27.26 16.62 9.22
C ARG A 485 28.58 17.37 9.10
N TYR A 486 29.67 16.63 9.00
CA TYR A 486 31.00 17.19 8.74
C TYR A 486 31.45 16.74 7.36
N TYR A 487 31.99 17.64 6.56
CA TYR A 487 32.50 17.36 5.23
C TYR A 487 33.93 17.85 5.11
N ARG A 488 34.73 17.14 4.33
CA ARG A 488 36.11 17.50 4.01
C ARG A 488 36.20 18.01 2.58
N ALA A 489 36.94 19.10 2.39
CA ALA A 489 37.16 19.65 1.06
C ALA A 489 38.06 18.75 0.20
N GLN A 490 37.71 18.63 -1.07
CA GLN A 490 38.50 18.06 -2.15
C GLN A 490 38.41 19.00 -3.36
N GLY A 491 39.38 18.94 -4.27
CA GLY A 491 39.40 19.76 -5.47
C GLY A 491 40.68 20.59 -5.58
N ARG A 492 40.61 21.75 -6.23
CA ARG A 492 41.79 22.57 -6.54
C ARG A 492 41.51 24.04 -6.32
N VAL A 493 42.51 24.76 -5.80
CA VAL A 493 42.51 26.23 -5.73
C VAL A 493 43.53 26.77 -6.73
N THR A 494 43.14 27.78 -7.49
CA THR A 494 43.99 28.46 -8.48
C THR A 494 44.06 29.94 -8.18
N LEU A 495 45.27 30.50 -8.23
CA LEU A 495 45.54 31.93 -8.11
C LEU A 495 45.72 32.56 -9.50
N HIS A 496 44.97 33.61 -9.74
CA HIS A 496 45.05 34.52 -10.86
C HIS A 496 45.52 35.89 -10.36
N ILE A 497 46.52 36.46 -11.01
CA ILE A 497 47.02 37.80 -10.66
C ILE A 497 46.77 38.73 -11.84
N GLU A 498 45.98 39.76 -11.60
CA GLU A 498 45.76 40.87 -12.52
C GLU A 498 46.67 42.01 -12.11
N SER A 499 47.75 42.20 -12.87
CA SER A 499 48.68 43.32 -12.70
C SER A 499 48.82 44.08 -14.01
N GLY A 500 49.17 45.37 -13.94
CA GLY A 500 49.40 46.24 -15.11
C GLY A 500 50.60 45.84 -15.99
N ALA A 501 51.34 46.81 -16.51
CA ALA A 501 52.34 46.64 -17.59
C ALA A 501 53.46 45.60 -17.34
N CYS A 502 53.63 45.11 -16.12
CA CYS A 502 54.51 43.99 -15.82
C CYS A 502 53.79 42.90 -15.02
N GLY A 503 53.50 41.78 -15.68
CA GLY A 503 52.77 40.64 -15.14
C GLY A 503 53.47 39.94 -13.97
N LEU A 504 52.79 39.74 -12.85
CA LEU A 504 53.20 38.81 -11.80
C LEU A 504 52.70 37.39 -12.14
N VAL A 505 53.60 36.43 -12.28
CA VAL A 505 53.24 35.03 -12.56
C VAL A 505 53.58 34.14 -11.35
N PRO A 506 52.59 33.52 -10.69
CA PRO A 506 52.82 32.57 -9.61
C PRO A 506 53.23 31.19 -10.16
N SER A 507 54.17 30.53 -9.48
CA SER A 507 54.58 29.15 -9.79
C SER A 507 54.85 28.35 -8.51
N PRO A 508 54.08 27.28 -8.22
CA PRO A 508 52.86 26.88 -8.92
C PRO A 508 51.71 27.87 -8.68
N ALA A 509 50.86 28.05 -9.68
CA ALA A 509 49.67 28.90 -9.60
C ALA A 509 48.50 28.23 -8.87
N SER A 510 48.56 26.91 -8.66
CA SER A 510 47.48 26.14 -8.05
C SER A 510 47.99 25.11 -7.04
N ALA A 511 47.09 24.70 -6.17
CA ALA A 511 47.30 23.64 -5.20
C ALA A 511 46.06 22.75 -5.09
N GLU A 512 46.28 21.45 -4.87
CA GLU A 512 45.21 20.50 -4.57
C GLU A 512 44.73 20.68 -3.12
N LEU A 513 43.41 20.60 -2.94
CA LEU A 513 42.79 20.50 -1.63
C LEU A 513 42.92 19.05 -1.16
N GLY A 514 43.64 18.84 -0.07
CA GLY A 514 43.87 17.52 0.50
C GLY A 514 43.78 17.53 2.02
N PRO A 515 43.67 16.34 2.65
CA PRO A 515 43.47 16.20 4.09
C PRO A 515 44.64 16.73 4.96
N ALA A 516 45.79 17.03 4.33
CA ALA A 516 46.97 17.58 5.00
C ALA A 516 46.99 19.13 5.02
N ALA A 517 46.13 19.79 4.24
CA ALA A 517 45.93 21.23 4.33
C ALA A 517 45.05 21.49 5.56
N GLY A 518 45.58 22.19 6.57
CA GLY A 518 44.88 22.42 7.84
C GLY A 518 43.47 23.02 7.66
N PHE A 519 42.56 22.74 8.61
CA PHE A 519 41.20 23.29 8.73
C PHE A 519 40.44 23.45 7.40
N THR A 520 40.02 22.32 6.82
CA THR A 520 39.16 22.25 5.62
C THR A 520 37.87 21.50 5.92
N ASP A 521 37.13 22.01 6.91
CA ASP A 521 35.89 21.41 7.40
C ASP A 521 34.68 22.27 7.00
N LEU A 522 33.63 21.60 6.53
CA LEU A 522 32.29 22.17 6.45
C LEU A 522 31.42 21.42 7.47
N GLU A 523 30.88 22.13 8.45
CA GLU A 523 29.89 21.63 9.38
C GLU A 523 28.50 22.11 8.95
N VAL A 524 27.52 21.21 8.91
CA VAL A 524 26.13 21.52 8.61
C VAL A 524 25.25 20.91 9.69
N ASP A 525 24.54 21.75 10.42
CA ASP A 525 23.46 21.37 11.32
C ASP A 525 22.16 21.24 10.52
N GLU A 526 21.71 20.01 10.33
CA GLU A 526 20.52 19.65 9.55
C GLU A 526 19.22 19.96 10.31
N ILE A 527 19.27 20.15 11.63
CA ILE A 527 18.10 20.50 12.45
C ILE A 527 17.84 22.00 12.34
N THR A 528 18.88 22.82 12.54
CA THR A 528 18.74 24.29 12.51
C THR A 528 18.91 24.86 11.11
N GLY A 529 19.38 24.06 10.15
CA GLY A 529 19.71 24.51 8.81
C GLY A 529 20.86 25.51 8.82
N ARG A 530 21.80 25.43 9.77
CA ARG A 530 22.97 26.32 9.87
C ARG A 530 24.23 25.61 9.41
N TYR A 531 25.21 26.39 8.97
CA TYR A 531 26.51 25.85 8.59
C TYR A 531 27.67 26.70 9.12
N HIS A 532 28.82 26.04 9.22
CA HIS A 532 30.13 26.63 9.44
C HIS A 532 31.10 26.10 8.37
N LEU A 533 31.58 26.99 7.51
CA LEU A 533 32.44 26.68 6.38
C LEU A 533 33.84 27.21 6.66
N GLN A 534 34.81 26.31 6.83
CA GLN A 534 36.22 26.61 6.97
C GLN A 534 37.02 26.00 5.82
N LEU A 535 37.69 26.85 5.05
CA LEU A 535 38.61 26.43 3.99
C LEU A 535 39.92 27.19 4.17
N ASN A 536 40.99 26.51 4.56
CA ASN A 536 42.33 27.09 4.60
C ASN A 536 43.26 26.36 3.63
N ALA A 537 43.57 27.01 2.51
CA ALA A 537 44.42 26.46 1.46
C ALA A 537 45.60 27.41 1.24
N MET A 538 46.74 27.12 1.87
CA MET A 538 47.99 27.85 1.73
C MET A 538 49.04 26.95 1.08
N TRP A 539 49.78 27.47 0.10
CA TRP A 539 50.89 26.75 -0.52
C TRP A 539 52.09 27.67 -0.77
N PRO A 540 53.31 27.10 -0.79
CA PRO A 540 54.49 27.84 -1.22
C PRO A 540 54.42 28.08 -2.73
N ALA A 541 54.68 29.31 -3.15
CA ALA A 541 54.78 29.70 -4.56
C ALA A 541 55.96 30.65 -4.77
N THR A 542 56.40 30.78 -6.02
CA THR A 542 57.38 31.79 -6.44
C THR A 542 56.69 32.78 -7.35
N LEU A 543 56.74 34.07 -7.00
CA LEU A 543 56.29 35.15 -7.88
C LEU A 543 57.46 35.61 -8.74
N ARG A 544 57.24 35.69 -10.06
CA ARG A 544 58.22 36.26 -11.00
C ARG A 544 57.68 37.55 -11.58
N THR A 545 58.52 38.58 -11.58
CA THR A 545 58.31 39.83 -12.33
C THR A 545 59.04 39.77 -13.68
N CYS A 546 58.75 40.70 -14.58
CA CYS A 546 59.44 40.82 -15.87
C CYS A 546 60.94 41.11 -15.74
N LEU A 547 61.39 41.66 -14.61
CA LEU A 547 62.79 41.94 -14.32
C LEU A 547 63.52 40.74 -13.68
N GLY A 548 62.83 39.60 -13.53
CA GLY A 548 63.45 38.28 -13.47
C GLY A 548 63.86 37.77 -12.09
N THR A 549 63.71 38.54 -11.01
CA THR A 549 64.03 38.03 -9.66
C THR A 549 62.86 37.21 -9.11
N PRO A 550 63.01 35.89 -8.91
CA PRO A 550 61.99 35.07 -8.26
C PRO A 550 61.89 35.44 -6.77
N MET A 551 60.66 35.69 -6.31
CA MET A 551 60.36 35.96 -4.90
C MET A 551 59.58 34.77 -4.32
N PRO A 552 60.18 33.95 -3.44
CA PRO A 552 59.44 32.92 -2.73
C PRO A 552 58.42 33.58 -1.80
N THR A 553 57.20 33.07 -1.81
CA THR A 553 56.09 33.55 -1.00
C THR A 553 55.18 32.39 -0.61
N SER A 554 54.29 32.62 0.35
CA SER A 554 53.13 31.77 0.56
C SER A 554 51.91 32.49 -0.01
N VAL A 555 51.12 31.78 -0.80
CA VAL A 555 49.84 32.27 -1.32
C VAL A 555 48.74 31.31 -0.91
N GLY A 556 47.52 31.83 -0.82
CA GLY A 556 46.40 30.99 -0.48
C GLY A 556 45.14 31.76 -0.16
N VAL A 557 44.14 31.00 0.26
CA VAL A 557 42.84 31.53 0.68
C VAL A 557 42.47 30.97 2.04
N THR A 558 41.79 31.80 2.81
CA THR A 558 41.14 31.39 4.04
C THR A 558 39.68 31.81 3.98
N PHE A 559 38.77 30.88 4.17
CA PHE A 559 37.36 31.10 4.42
C PHE A 559 37.07 30.63 5.84
N ASP A 560 36.32 31.45 6.58
CA ASP A 560 35.72 31.07 7.84
C ASP A 560 34.36 31.78 7.89
N GLN A 561 33.29 31.06 7.56
CA GLN A 561 31.98 31.64 7.31
C GLN A 561 30.88 30.86 8.03
N HIS A 562 29.95 31.60 8.62
CA HIS A 562 28.72 31.05 9.18
C HIS A 562 27.51 31.50 8.37
N GLY A 563 26.51 30.64 8.24
CA GLY A 563 25.27 31.03 7.57
C GLY A 563 24.15 30.02 7.76
N SER A 564 23.09 30.19 6.97
CA SER A 564 21.94 29.31 6.93
C SER A 564 21.75 28.72 5.53
N LEU A 565 21.29 27.48 5.50
CA LEU A 565 20.90 26.75 4.31
C LEU A 565 19.62 27.33 3.70
N ALA A 566 19.60 27.46 2.37
CA ALA A 566 18.38 27.77 1.63
C ALA A 566 18.22 26.76 0.49
N ALA A 567 17.22 25.87 0.58
CA ALA A 567 16.90 24.86 -0.44
C ALA A 567 18.13 24.00 -0.87
N ASP A 568 18.81 23.39 0.11
CA ASP A 568 20.04 22.59 -0.11
C ASP A 568 21.14 23.34 -0.88
N ARG A 569 21.24 24.65 -0.64
CA ARG A 569 22.32 25.49 -1.13
C ARG A 569 22.98 26.27 0.01
N LEU A 570 24.30 26.31 -0.03
CA LEU A 570 25.18 27.14 0.78
C LEU A 570 25.63 28.31 -0.08
N ARG A 571 25.07 29.49 0.17
CA ARG A 571 25.37 30.70 -0.59
C ARG A 571 25.64 31.87 0.31
N GLY A 572 26.63 32.66 -0.07
CA GLY A 572 26.87 33.93 0.58
C GLY A 572 27.98 34.71 -0.10
N SER A 573 28.07 35.96 0.32
CA SER A 573 29.15 36.86 -0.06
C SER A 573 29.55 37.67 1.17
N GLN A 574 30.84 37.92 1.32
CA GLN A 574 31.38 38.74 2.40
C GLN A 574 32.37 39.74 1.81
N GLN A 575 32.27 41.00 2.23
CA GLN A 575 33.23 42.04 1.87
C GLN A 575 33.90 42.58 3.13
N GLU A 576 35.23 42.48 3.20
CA GLU A 576 36.07 42.98 4.30
C GLU A 576 37.18 43.85 3.69
N GLY A 577 36.93 45.15 3.59
CA GLY A 577 37.85 46.08 2.92
C GLY A 577 38.04 45.71 1.44
N PRO A 578 39.29 45.49 0.97
CA PRO A 578 39.56 45.11 -0.41
C PRO A 578 39.26 43.64 -0.72
N ILE A 579 38.98 42.82 0.30
CA ILE A 579 38.72 41.39 0.15
C ILE A 579 37.23 41.17 -0.06
N HIS A 580 36.88 40.49 -1.15
CA HIS A 580 35.53 40.04 -1.44
C HIS A 580 35.51 38.52 -1.64
N ARG A 581 34.68 37.83 -0.86
CA ARG A 581 34.54 36.37 -0.87
C ARG A 581 33.15 36.01 -1.33
N VAL A 582 33.04 35.03 -2.20
CA VAL A 582 31.76 34.48 -2.67
C VAL A 582 31.83 32.97 -2.62
N TRP A 583 30.79 32.32 -2.14
CA TRP A 583 30.66 30.87 -2.19
C TRP A 583 29.26 30.47 -2.63
N ASN A 584 29.19 29.42 -3.43
CA ASN A 584 27.93 28.89 -3.94
C ASN A 584 28.05 27.37 -4.10
N LEU A 585 27.78 26.65 -3.02
CA LEU A 585 27.80 25.19 -3.00
C LEU A 585 26.36 24.66 -3.02
N ALA A 586 26.14 23.57 -3.74
CA ALA A 586 24.86 22.87 -3.81
C ALA A 586 25.07 21.37 -3.59
N ARG A 587 24.07 20.70 -3.02
CA ARG A 587 24.03 19.24 -3.02
C ARG A 587 23.67 18.72 -4.42
N PRO A 588 24.37 17.69 -4.95
CA PRO A 588 23.89 16.94 -6.11
C PRO A 588 22.51 16.34 -5.80
N GLN A 589 21.56 16.45 -6.73
CA GLN A 589 20.23 15.86 -6.59
C GLN A 589 20.21 14.40 -7.02
#